data_AF-A0A0X3VY84-F1
#
_entry.id   AF-A0A0X3VY84-F1
#
_cell.length_a   1.000
_cell.length_b   1.000
_cell.length_c   1.000
_cell.angle_alpha   90.00
_cell.angle_beta   90.00
_cell.angle_gamma   90.00
#
_symmetry.space_group_name_H-M   'P 1'
#
loop_
_entity.id
_entity.type
_entity.pdbx_description
1 polymer ?
#
loop_
_entity_poly.entity_id
_entity_poly.type
_entity_poly.pdbx_seq_one_letter_code
_entity_poly.pdbx_strand_id
1 'polypeptide(L)'
;MRRRNALLAAVAAALMSLAPLAGSAQAARPEAAAAARMQEGRYLIVSENPEVGKLDFAPFSVPTDPPSYVITGSHRKDLKEQWTVTPAGPGAYTLNSTTHPGASWSRHRDAIVASEASWSRFAIEPAGGGTYRIHVPNEDAVATLNRSDEQLHVEPDQGSPAQRWRFVRVAE
;
A
#
# COMPACT_ATOMS: atom_id res chain seq x y z
N MET A 1 95.60 21.60 -6.93
CA MET A 1 95.29 20.60 -5.87
C MET A 1 93.79 20.58 -5.62
N ARG A 2 93.15 19.41 -5.72
CA ARG A 2 92.21 18.86 -4.71
C ARG A 2 91.81 17.44 -5.13
N ARG A 3 91.85 16.51 -4.18
CA ARG A 3 91.59 15.07 -4.39
C ARG A 3 90.10 14.79 -4.24
N ARG A 4 89.66 13.64 -4.77
CA ARG A 4 88.39 13.00 -4.40
C ARG A 4 88.29 12.86 -2.87
N ASN A 5 87.07 12.93 -2.35
CA ASN A 5 86.50 11.87 -1.51
C ASN A 5 84.99 12.10 -1.35
N ALA A 6 84.21 11.06 -1.63
CA ALA A 6 82.81 10.99 -1.22
C ALA A 6 82.74 10.47 0.22
N LEU A 7 81.64 10.75 0.92
CA LEU A 7 81.30 10.04 2.15
C LEU A 7 79.80 9.74 2.13
N LEU A 8 79.47 8.47 2.33
CA LEU A 8 78.11 7.94 2.27
C LEU A 8 77.44 7.97 3.65
N ALA A 9 76.14 8.25 3.64
CA ALA A 9 75.13 7.61 4.48
C ALA A 9 73.90 7.41 3.58
N ALA A 10 73.33 6.22 3.33
CA ALA A 10 72.78 5.22 4.26
C ALA A 10 71.62 5.81 5.11
N VAL A 11 70.46 5.17 5.36
CA VAL A 11 69.79 3.91 4.92
C VAL A 11 68.29 4.12 5.30
N ALA A 12 67.23 3.53 4.72
CA ALA A 12 67.03 2.33 3.91
C ALA A 12 66.04 2.57 2.73
N ALA A 13 65.32 1.53 2.29
CA ALA A 13 64.08 1.60 1.50
C ALA A 13 62.94 0.83 2.20
N ALA A 14 61.69 1.26 2.00
CA ALA A 14 60.49 0.44 2.22
C ALA A 14 59.33 0.95 1.36
N LEU A 15 58.89 0.16 0.37
CA LEU A 15 57.63 0.39 -0.32
C LEU A 15 56.47 -0.01 0.61
N MET A 16 55.48 0.86 0.77
CA MET A 16 54.13 0.43 1.16
C MET A 16 53.07 1.05 0.23
N SER A 17 52.47 0.16 -0.56
CA SER A 17 51.11 0.17 -1.09
C SER A 17 50.26 1.43 -0.90
N LEU A 18 49.81 2.02 -2.02
CA LEU A 18 48.59 2.83 -2.03
C LEU A 18 47.41 1.97 -1.57
N ALA A 19 46.67 2.47 -0.57
CA ALA A 19 45.31 2.04 -0.28
C ALA A 19 44.38 3.26 -0.47
N PRO A 20 43.31 3.18 -1.27
CA PRO A 20 42.33 4.24 -1.32
C PRO A 20 41.57 4.29 0.01
N LEU A 21 41.57 5.46 0.66
CA LEU A 21 40.69 5.71 1.80
C LEU A 21 39.24 5.70 1.29
N ALA A 22 38.57 4.55 1.46
CA ALA A 22 37.15 4.40 1.24
C ALA A 22 36.39 5.26 2.27
N GLY A 23 36.15 6.52 1.90
CA GLY A 23 35.21 7.37 2.62
C GLY A 23 33.88 6.64 2.70
N SER A 24 33.33 6.51 3.91
CA SER A 24 32.11 5.75 4.17
C SER A 24 30.90 6.46 3.56
N ALA A 25 30.70 6.26 2.26
CA ALA A 25 29.38 6.30 1.66
C ALA A 25 28.58 5.19 2.36
N GLN A 26 27.88 5.57 3.43
CA GLN A 26 26.85 4.75 4.04
C GLN A 26 25.83 4.48 2.95
N ALA A 27 25.95 3.32 2.29
CA ALA A 27 25.01 2.90 1.27
C ALA A 27 23.62 2.99 1.89
N ALA A 28 22.78 3.87 1.34
CA ALA A 28 21.41 4.02 1.79
C ALA A 28 20.80 2.62 1.73
N ARG A 29 20.40 2.10 2.89
CA ARG A 29 19.82 0.76 3.00
C ARG A 29 18.72 0.63 1.95
N PRO A 30 18.76 -0.33 1.01
CA PRO A 30 17.64 -0.58 0.10
C PRO A 30 16.35 -0.96 0.88
N GLU A 31 16.53 -1.35 2.15
CA GLU A 31 15.52 -1.60 3.17
C GLU A 31 14.56 -0.43 3.47
N ALA A 32 14.90 0.82 3.11
CA ALA A 32 14.01 1.98 3.31
C ALA A 32 13.03 2.24 2.15
N ALA A 33 13.23 1.59 0.98
CA ALA A 33 12.43 1.82 -0.23
C ALA A 33 11.37 0.73 -0.48
N ALA A 34 11.43 -0.39 0.23
CA ALA A 34 10.34 -1.35 0.30
C ALA A 34 9.35 -0.92 1.39
N ALA A 35 8.50 0.06 1.06
CA ALA A 35 7.28 0.32 1.82
C ALA A 35 6.59 -1.02 2.08
N ALA A 36 6.33 -1.35 3.36
CA ALA A 36 5.86 -2.68 3.75
C ALA A 36 4.57 -3.02 3.00
N ARG A 37 4.67 -3.94 2.03
CA ARG A 37 3.54 -4.36 1.20
C ARG A 37 2.44 -4.88 2.09
N MET A 38 1.18 -4.56 1.76
CA MET A 38 0.03 -5.14 2.44
C MET A 38 0.16 -6.66 2.40
N GLN A 39 0.06 -7.28 3.58
CA GLN A 39 0.14 -8.73 3.72
C GLN A 39 -1.18 -9.38 3.33
N GLU A 40 -1.13 -10.65 2.97
CA GLU A 40 -2.35 -11.44 2.78
C GLU A 40 -3.07 -11.68 4.12
N GLY A 41 -4.39 -11.62 4.08
CA GLY A 41 -5.24 -11.94 5.23
C GLY A 41 -6.61 -11.28 5.20
N ARG A 42 -7.34 -11.44 6.31
CA ARG A 42 -8.66 -10.86 6.55
C ARG A 42 -8.52 -9.52 7.29
N TYR A 43 -9.21 -8.49 6.81
CA TYR A 43 -9.12 -7.13 7.32
C TYR A 43 -10.48 -6.48 7.48
N LEU A 44 -10.64 -5.69 8.55
CA LEU A 44 -11.61 -4.60 8.57
C LEU A 44 -10.95 -3.39 7.90
N ILE A 45 -11.65 -2.76 6.96
CA ILE A 45 -11.18 -1.53 6.29
C ILE A 45 -11.92 -0.36 6.93
N VAL A 46 -11.20 0.46 7.70
CA VAL A 46 -11.76 1.52 8.54
C VAL A 46 -11.33 2.87 7.97
N SER A 47 -12.25 3.80 7.76
CA SER A 47 -11.94 5.15 7.28
C SER A 47 -11.25 5.99 8.37
N GLU A 48 -10.41 6.94 7.98
CA GLU A 48 -10.01 8.04 8.87
C GLU A 48 -11.11 9.09 9.03
N ASN A 49 -12.13 9.10 8.16
CA ASN A 49 -13.32 9.91 8.33
C ASN A 49 -14.25 9.30 9.41
N PRO A 50 -14.47 9.99 10.56
CA PRO A 50 -15.31 9.47 11.63
C PRO A 50 -16.81 9.40 11.27
N GLU A 51 -17.25 10.01 10.16
CA GLU A 51 -18.64 9.88 9.67
C GLU A 51 -18.88 8.56 8.92
N VAL A 52 -17.82 7.84 8.53
CA VAL A 52 -17.91 6.63 7.70
C VAL A 52 -17.84 5.34 8.50
N GLY A 53 -16.91 5.26 9.47
CA GLY A 53 -16.67 4.02 10.22
C GLY A 53 -15.91 3.00 9.37
N LYS A 54 -16.44 1.77 9.22
CA LYS A 54 -15.82 0.70 8.42
C LYS A 54 -16.57 0.48 7.09
N LEU A 55 -15.88 -0.06 6.09
CA LEU A 55 -16.51 -0.48 4.83
C LEU A 55 -17.25 -1.81 5.01
N ASP A 56 -18.52 -1.82 4.60
CA ASP A 56 -19.49 -2.89 4.81
C ASP A 56 -20.36 -3.05 3.55
N PHE A 57 -21.00 -4.19 3.39
CA PHE A 57 -22.03 -4.33 2.36
C PHE A 57 -23.27 -3.51 2.73
N ALA A 58 -23.79 -2.76 1.76
CA ALA A 58 -25.11 -2.18 1.88
C ALA A 58 -26.17 -3.30 1.91
N PRO A 59 -27.28 -3.13 2.65
CA PRO A 59 -28.39 -4.07 2.66
C PRO A 59 -29.24 -4.05 1.36
N PHE A 60 -28.74 -3.43 0.29
CA PHE A 60 -29.39 -3.30 -1.01
C PHE A 60 -28.40 -3.63 -2.13
N SER A 61 -28.80 -4.53 -3.03
CA SER A 61 -28.04 -4.89 -4.23
C SER A 61 -28.36 -3.97 -5.40
N VAL A 62 -27.40 -3.84 -6.31
CA VAL A 62 -27.66 -3.34 -7.66
C VAL A 62 -28.34 -4.48 -8.44
N PRO A 63 -29.43 -4.24 -9.18
CA PRO A 63 -30.13 -5.27 -9.94
C PRO A 63 -29.35 -5.66 -11.21
N THR A 64 -28.22 -6.34 -11.03
CA THR A 64 -27.41 -6.97 -12.10
C THR A 64 -27.50 -8.49 -12.00
N ASP A 65 -27.34 -9.16 -13.14
CA ASP A 65 -27.13 -10.60 -13.21
C ASP A 65 -25.73 -10.88 -13.79
N PRO A 66 -24.81 -11.50 -13.04
CA PRO A 66 -24.93 -11.91 -11.64
C PRO A 66 -24.86 -10.71 -10.67
N PRO A 67 -25.09 -10.92 -9.35
CA PRO A 67 -25.24 -9.84 -8.38
C PRO A 67 -24.04 -8.90 -8.27
N SER A 68 -24.35 -7.63 -8.03
CA SER A 68 -23.39 -6.62 -7.57
C SER A 68 -23.96 -5.91 -6.34
N TYR A 69 -23.12 -5.75 -5.34
CA TYR A 69 -23.48 -5.24 -4.03
C TYR A 69 -22.79 -3.89 -3.80
N VAL A 70 -23.56 -2.93 -3.31
CA VAL A 70 -23.03 -1.60 -2.96
C VAL A 70 -22.17 -1.72 -1.72
N ILE A 71 -21.02 -1.03 -1.69
CA ILE A 71 -20.16 -0.90 -0.51
C ILE A 71 -20.45 0.47 0.13
N THR A 72 -20.70 0.49 1.43
CA THR A 72 -21.11 1.67 2.24
C THR A 72 -20.30 1.75 3.54
N GLY A 73 -20.47 2.84 4.30
CA GLY A 73 -19.90 2.97 5.64
C GLY A 73 -20.81 2.37 6.72
N SER A 74 -20.22 1.86 7.80
CA SER A 74 -20.95 1.20 8.89
C SER A 74 -20.29 1.47 10.24
N HIS A 75 -21.05 2.08 11.14
CA HIS A 75 -20.70 2.30 12.56
C HIS A 75 -21.12 1.15 13.48
N ARG A 76 -21.79 0.13 12.93
CA ARG A 76 -22.37 -0.94 13.74
C ARG A 76 -21.28 -1.85 14.30
N LYS A 77 -21.47 -2.30 15.54
CA LYS A 77 -20.54 -3.21 16.23
C LYS A 77 -20.55 -4.64 15.70
N ASP A 78 -21.55 -5.05 14.92
CA ASP A 78 -21.52 -6.34 14.22
C ASP A 78 -20.50 -6.28 13.08
N LEU A 79 -19.34 -6.91 13.31
CA LEU A 79 -18.19 -7.00 12.40
C LEU A 79 -18.46 -7.94 11.20
N LYS A 80 -19.63 -7.80 10.58
CA LYS A 80 -20.12 -8.73 9.56
C LYS A 80 -19.17 -8.80 8.37
N GLU A 81 -18.93 -7.68 7.69
CA GLU A 81 -18.01 -7.71 6.56
C GLU A 81 -16.54 -7.56 7.00
N GLN A 82 -15.73 -8.51 6.53
CA GLN A 82 -14.28 -8.51 6.58
C GLN A 82 -13.78 -8.79 5.16
N TRP A 83 -12.77 -8.07 4.70
CA TRP A 83 -12.25 -8.21 3.34
C TRP A 83 -11.00 -9.07 3.35
N THR A 84 -11.01 -10.17 2.60
CA THR A 84 -9.83 -10.97 2.31
C THR A 84 -9.02 -10.25 1.23
N VAL A 85 -7.88 -9.68 1.63
CA VAL A 85 -6.95 -8.97 0.75
C VAL A 85 -5.89 -9.97 0.28
N THR A 86 -5.84 -10.20 -1.03
CA THR A 86 -4.92 -11.18 -1.65
C THR A 86 -4.02 -10.49 -2.69
N PRO A 87 -2.70 -10.71 -2.66
CA PRO A 87 -1.80 -10.19 -3.70
C PRO A 87 -2.15 -10.72 -5.09
N ALA A 88 -2.33 -9.82 -6.06
CA ALA A 88 -2.75 -10.10 -7.43
C ALA A 88 -1.73 -9.64 -8.49
N GLY A 89 -0.53 -9.22 -8.06
CA GLY A 89 0.57 -8.74 -8.88
C GLY A 89 1.51 -7.83 -8.09
N PRO A 90 2.55 -7.25 -8.72
CA PRO A 90 3.41 -6.26 -8.07
C PRO A 90 2.61 -5.03 -7.62
N GLY A 91 2.45 -4.85 -6.31
CA GLY A 91 1.70 -3.71 -5.72
C GLY A 91 0.18 -3.78 -5.86
N ALA A 92 -0.36 -4.83 -6.49
CA ALA A 92 -1.77 -4.95 -6.85
C ALA A 92 -2.46 -6.05 -6.04
N TYR A 93 -3.73 -5.85 -5.69
CA TYR A 93 -4.49 -6.68 -4.76
C TYR A 93 -5.93 -6.91 -5.25
N THR A 94 -6.49 -8.09 -4.96
CA THR A 94 -7.95 -8.28 -4.95
C THR A 94 -8.45 -8.16 -3.51
N LEU A 95 -9.67 -7.64 -3.37
CA LEU A 95 -10.37 -7.54 -2.10
C LEU A 95 -11.67 -8.34 -2.24
N ASN A 96 -11.74 -9.46 -1.54
CA ASN A 96 -12.80 -10.45 -1.68
C ASN A 96 -13.62 -10.45 -0.39
N SER A 97 -14.94 -10.52 -0.51
CA SER A 97 -15.80 -10.51 0.68
C SER A 97 -15.74 -11.82 1.45
N THR A 98 -15.99 -11.77 2.75
CA THR A 98 -16.08 -12.97 3.60
C THR A 98 -17.52 -13.40 3.88
N THR A 99 -18.52 -12.52 3.75
CA THR A 99 -19.93 -12.90 3.96
C THR A 99 -20.67 -13.31 2.68
N HIS A 100 -20.20 -12.86 1.51
CA HIS A 100 -20.71 -13.22 0.18
C HIS A 100 -19.58 -13.86 -0.65
N PRO A 101 -19.33 -15.18 -0.51
CA PRO A 101 -18.27 -15.86 -1.24
C PRO A 101 -18.44 -15.73 -2.76
N GLY A 102 -17.37 -15.35 -3.46
CA GLY A 102 -17.40 -15.06 -4.90
C GLY A 102 -17.52 -13.56 -5.22
N ALA A 103 -18.08 -12.75 -4.32
CA ALA A 103 -18.15 -11.30 -4.51
C ALA A 103 -16.78 -10.65 -4.26
N SER A 104 -16.24 -10.01 -5.31
CA SER A 104 -14.92 -9.35 -5.31
C SER A 104 -15.07 -7.88 -5.63
N TRP A 105 -14.24 -7.01 -5.05
CA TRP A 105 -14.23 -5.58 -5.40
C TRP A 105 -14.00 -5.43 -6.90
N SER A 106 -14.86 -4.62 -7.53
CA SER A 106 -14.86 -4.37 -8.97
C SER A 106 -15.15 -2.89 -9.24
N ARG A 107 -14.43 -2.37 -10.23
CA ARG A 107 -14.60 -1.01 -10.74
C ARG A 107 -15.78 -1.00 -11.72
N HIS A 108 -16.85 -0.30 -11.36
CA HIS A 108 -18.02 -0.10 -12.22
C HIS A 108 -18.38 1.39 -12.20
N ARG A 109 -18.05 2.11 -13.30
CA ARG A 109 -18.27 3.56 -13.59
C ARG A 109 -18.72 4.45 -12.42
N ASP A 110 -17.92 5.48 -12.10
CA ASP A 110 -17.99 6.34 -10.89
C ASP A 110 -18.00 5.63 -9.51
N ALA A 111 -18.49 4.39 -9.40
CA ALA A 111 -18.51 3.58 -8.19
C ALA A 111 -17.42 2.47 -8.08
N ILE A 112 -17.26 1.97 -6.86
CA ILE A 112 -16.71 0.65 -6.54
C ILE A 112 -17.84 -0.18 -5.93
N VAL A 113 -17.97 -1.42 -6.40
CA VAL A 113 -18.93 -2.42 -5.90
C VAL A 113 -18.17 -3.69 -5.55
N ALA A 114 -18.78 -4.60 -4.80
CA ALA A 114 -18.35 -5.99 -4.80
C ALA A 114 -19.30 -6.79 -5.71
N SER A 115 -18.75 -7.57 -6.64
CA SER A 115 -19.49 -8.20 -7.74
C SER A 115 -19.10 -9.66 -7.90
N GLU A 116 -20.06 -10.51 -8.24
CA GLU A 116 -19.83 -11.90 -8.64
C GLU A 116 -19.53 -12.03 -10.15
N ALA A 117 -19.83 -10.99 -10.93
CA ALA A 117 -19.60 -10.96 -12.38
C ALA A 117 -18.14 -10.70 -12.76
N SER A 118 -17.44 -9.95 -11.90
CA SER A 118 -16.22 -9.24 -12.26
C SER A 118 -15.41 -8.90 -11.02
N TRP A 119 -14.10 -8.71 -11.22
CA TRP A 119 -13.17 -8.33 -10.18
C TRP A 119 -12.17 -7.33 -10.75
N SER A 120 -11.59 -6.50 -9.88
CA SER A 120 -10.58 -5.51 -10.24
C SER A 120 -9.35 -5.66 -9.35
N ARG A 121 -8.19 -5.24 -9.87
CA ARG A 121 -6.94 -5.21 -9.10
C ARG A 121 -6.69 -3.78 -8.62
N PHE A 122 -6.74 -3.54 -7.32
CA PHE A 122 -6.49 -2.23 -6.72
C PHE A 122 -5.05 -2.15 -6.21
N ALA A 123 -4.43 -0.99 -6.27
CA ALA A 123 -3.16 -0.77 -5.57
C ALA A 123 -3.45 -0.24 -4.16
N ILE A 124 -2.76 -0.77 -3.15
CA ILE A 124 -2.93 -0.38 -1.75
C ILE A 124 -1.62 0.26 -1.29
N GLU A 125 -1.59 1.58 -1.23
CA GLU A 125 -0.37 2.37 -1.03
C GLU A 125 -0.37 3.13 0.30
N PRO A 126 0.74 3.19 1.06
CA PRO A 126 0.76 3.90 2.33
C PRO A 126 0.51 5.41 2.19
N ALA A 127 -0.40 5.93 3.02
CA ALA A 127 -0.76 7.34 3.11
C ALA A 127 -0.27 8.00 4.41
N GLY A 128 0.77 7.44 5.05
CA GLY A 128 1.32 7.88 6.33
C GLY A 128 0.43 7.54 7.53
N GLY A 129 0.96 7.68 8.77
CA GLY A 129 0.18 7.49 10.00
C GLY A 129 -0.41 6.08 10.22
N GLY A 130 0.10 5.06 9.54
CA GLY A 130 -0.47 3.70 9.54
C GLY A 130 -1.75 3.56 8.70
N THR A 131 -1.93 4.42 7.70
CA THR A 131 -3.08 4.44 6.79
C THR A 131 -2.63 4.19 5.35
N TYR A 132 -3.59 3.91 4.49
CA TYR A 132 -3.41 3.54 3.10
C TYR A 132 -4.44 4.26 2.22
N ARG A 133 -4.08 4.51 0.96
CA ARG A 133 -5.00 4.77 -0.14
C ARG A 133 -5.28 3.49 -0.90
N ILE A 134 -6.43 3.43 -1.56
CA ILE A 134 -6.81 2.33 -2.44
C ILE A 134 -6.99 2.94 -3.84
N HIS A 135 -6.01 2.77 -4.72
CA HIS A 135 -6.00 3.33 -6.07
C HIS A 135 -6.74 2.41 -7.05
N VAL A 136 -7.48 3.02 -7.97
CA VAL A 136 -8.28 2.34 -8.99
C VAL A 136 -7.38 1.95 -10.18
N PRO A 137 -7.50 0.72 -10.72
CA PRO A 137 -6.64 0.27 -11.81
C PRO A 137 -6.77 1.14 -13.07
N ASN A 138 -5.63 1.65 -13.55
CA ASN A 138 -5.49 2.48 -14.76
C ASN A 138 -6.21 3.85 -14.70
N GLU A 139 -6.60 4.30 -13.51
CA GLU A 139 -7.20 5.62 -13.27
C GLU A 139 -6.33 6.40 -12.26
N ASP A 140 -6.15 7.71 -12.44
CA ASP A 140 -5.52 8.59 -11.43
C ASP A 140 -6.55 8.98 -10.36
N ALA A 141 -7.06 7.96 -9.66
CA ALA A 141 -8.19 8.09 -8.76
C ALA A 141 -8.17 7.02 -7.64
N VAL A 142 -8.84 7.34 -6.54
CA VAL A 142 -8.84 6.57 -5.30
C VAL A 142 -10.26 6.29 -4.79
N ALA A 143 -10.40 5.17 -4.08
CA ALA A 143 -11.62 4.83 -3.36
C ALA A 143 -11.90 5.88 -2.28
N THR A 144 -13.06 6.53 -2.41
CA THR A 144 -13.47 7.68 -1.61
C THR A 144 -14.85 7.44 -1.00
N LEU A 145 -15.02 7.84 0.26
CA LEU A 145 -16.32 7.81 0.94
C LEU A 145 -16.40 8.98 1.94
N ASN A 146 -17.30 9.92 1.70
CA ASN A 146 -17.46 11.12 2.51
C ASN A 146 -18.44 10.89 3.67
N ARG A 147 -19.44 10.02 3.51
CA ARG A 147 -20.45 9.71 4.54
C ARG A 147 -20.81 8.22 4.56
N SER A 148 -21.35 7.71 5.67
CA SER A 148 -21.68 6.28 5.79
C SER A 148 -22.90 5.83 4.95
N ASP A 149 -23.81 6.75 4.60
CA ASP A 149 -25.07 6.49 3.90
C ASP A 149 -24.97 6.48 2.36
N GLU A 150 -23.79 6.79 1.81
CA GLU A 150 -23.54 6.80 0.37
C GLU A 150 -22.65 5.63 -0.09
N GLN A 151 -22.58 5.44 -1.41
CA GLN A 151 -21.78 4.39 -2.03
C GLN A 151 -20.29 4.76 -2.08
N LEU A 152 -19.41 3.78 -1.86
CA LEU A 152 -17.98 3.88 -2.15
C LEU A 152 -17.76 4.23 -3.63
N HIS A 153 -17.20 5.40 -3.87
CA HIS A 153 -17.04 5.99 -5.20
C HIS A 153 -15.57 6.33 -5.48
N VAL A 154 -15.33 6.91 -6.65
CA VAL A 154 -13.99 7.14 -7.19
C VAL A 154 -13.79 8.62 -7.44
N GLU A 155 -12.81 9.22 -6.77
CA GLU A 155 -12.41 10.62 -6.95
C GLU A 155 -10.89 10.74 -7.18
N PRO A 156 -10.38 11.84 -7.76
CA PRO A 156 -8.94 12.12 -7.80
C PRO A 156 -8.33 12.16 -6.39
N ASP A 157 -7.07 11.75 -6.24
CA ASP A 157 -6.37 11.82 -4.94
C ASP A 157 -6.16 13.27 -4.51
N GLN A 158 -6.78 13.62 -3.39
CA GLN A 158 -6.67 14.92 -2.71
C GLN A 158 -6.13 14.75 -1.28
N GLY A 159 -5.79 13.52 -0.87
CA GLY A 159 -5.30 13.19 0.47
C GLY A 159 -6.31 13.41 1.59
N SER A 160 -7.61 13.51 1.29
CA SER A 160 -8.65 13.79 2.29
C SER A 160 -8.85 12.61 3.26
N PRO A 161 -9.42 12.82 4.47
CA PRO A 161 -9.76 11.71 5.38
C PRO A 161 -10.73 10.69 4.78
N ALA A 162 -11.58 11.12 3.83
CA ALA A 162 -12.50 10.26 3.07
C ALA A 162 -11.78 9.28 2.10
N GLN A 163 -10.49 9.50 1.84
CA GLN A 163 -9.64 8.71 0.94
C GLN A 163 -8.60 7.86 1.69
N ARG A 164 -8.57 7.92 3.02
CA ARG A 164 -7.55 7.29 3.87
C ARG A 164 -8.14 6.19 4.73
N TRP A 165 -7.51 5.02 4.67
CA TRP A 165 -8.04 3.76 5.15
C TRP A 165 -7.04 3.06 6.08
N ARG A 166 -7.52 2.52 7.20
CA ARG A 166 -6.77 1.66 8.11
C ARG A 166 -7.22 0.22 7.88
N PHE A 167 -6.26 -0.64 7.57
CA PHE A 167 -6.47 -2.08 7.41
C PHE A 167 -6.19 -2.76 8.75
N VAL A 168 -7.24 -3.04 9.51
CA VAL A 168 -7.16 -3.70 10.82
C VAL A 168 -7.27 -5.21 10.61
N ARG A 169 -6.15 -5.92 10.77
CA ARG A 169 -6.09 -7.38 10.58
C ARG A 169 -6.97 -8.08 11.61
N VAL A 170 -7.82 -8.98 11.14
CA VAL A 170 -8.63 -9.84 12.01
C VAL A 170 -7.80 -11.07 12.37
N ALA A 171 -7.73 -11.42 13.66
CA ALA A 171 -7.08 -12.64 14.11
C ALA A 171 -7.86 -13.87 13.65
N GLU A 172 -7.15 -14.98 13.42
CA GLU A 172 -7.76 -16.25 12.98
C GLU A 172 -8.17 -17.14 14.15
#